data_AF-A0AA37I736-F1
#
_entry.id   AF-A0AA37I736-F1
#
_cell.length_a   1.000
_cell.length_b   1.000
_cell.length_c   1.000
_cell.angle_alpha   90.00
_cell.angle_beta   90.00
_cell.angle_gamma   90.00
#
_symmetry.space_group_name_H-M   'P 1'
#
loop_
_entity.id
_entity.type
_entity.pdbx_description
1 polymer ?
#
loop_
_entity_poly.entity_id
_entity_poly.type
_entity_poly.pdbx_seq_one_letter_code
_entity_poly.pdbx_strand_id
1 'polypeptide(L)'
;MYRHLLVPIERSDACVEAIGHAAELARSLGARITFFCPQAGANDDAAQHRQAASLLARAEAAARAQGVPASVLAALGGATSEGGGQAAREYDLVCIAHGGAVPPVPGVAVLVCPRDARPMVAKALGALLDVHRTRSDAYDDALRTARPDARTIERLREARGEEHALTMALRERTSSLDAELDELTRLAGREADMLARVAKSIMNDEPVDHTLHACAQFAWERMGRIEGVVLPAARRYLRDEDWSALAENAR
;
A
#
# COMPACT_ATOMS: atom_id res chain seq x y z
N MET A 1 -17.64 -20.78 -0.24
CA MET A 1 -17.10 -20.46 -1.58
C MET A 1 -16.43 -19.10 -1.45
N TYR A 2 -15.21 -18.94 -1.95
CA TYR A 2 -14.38 -17.72 -1.83
C TYR A 2 -13.92 -17.42 -0.39
N ARG A 3 -13.25 -18.39 0.25
CA ARG A 3 -12.69 -18.32 1.61
C ARG A 3 -11.23 -17.85 1.62
N HIS A 4 -10.50 -18.01 0.52
CA HIS A 4 -9.08 -17.67 0.43
C HIS A 4 -8.75 -17.01 -0.92
N LEU A 5 -8.60 -15.69 -0.88
CA LEU A 5 -8.28 -14.88 -2.04
C LEU A 5 -6.76 -14.80 -2.24
N LEU A 6 -6.33 -14.90 -3.49
CA LEU A 6 -4.97 -14.59 -3.93
C LEU A 6 -4.97 -13.25 -4.67
N VAL A 7 -4.05 -12.35 -4.31
CA VAL A 7 -3.92 -11.03 -4.95
C VAL A 7 -2.47 -10.80 -5.38
N PRO A 8 -2.16 -10.84 -6.70
CA PRO A 8 -0.87 -10.39 -7.21
C PRO A 8 -0.70 -8.89 -6.98
N ILE A 9 0.48 -8.51 -6.52
CA ILE A 9 0.86 -7.12 -6.27
C ILE A 9 1.88 -6.66 -7.31
N GLU A 10 1.53 -5.56 -7.99
CA GLU A 10 2.33 -4.87 -8.98
C GLU A 10 2.46 -3.40 -8.60
N ARG A 11 3.49 -2.73 -9.11
CA ARG A 11 3.69 -1.29 -8.91
C ARG A 11 2.82 -0.48 -9.88
N SER A 12 1.51 -0.54 -9.74
CA SER A 12 0.55 0.18 -10.58
C SER A 12 -0.64 0.74 -9.80
N ASP A 13 -1.23 1.83 -10.28
CA ASP A 13 -2.42 2.43 -9.65
C ASP A 13 -3.59 1.45 -9.63
N ALA A 14 -3.81 0.74 -10.74
CA ALA A 14 -4.86 -0.28 -10.86
C ALA A 14 -4.70 -1.40 -9.82
N CYS A 15 -3.47 -1.75 -9.45
CA CYS A 15 -3.22 -2.72 -8.38
C CYS A 15 -3.64 -2.18 -7.01
N VAL A 16 -3.40 -0.91 -6.73
CA VAL A 16 -3.84 -0.28 -5.47
C VAL A 16 -5.37 -0.31 -5.37
N GLU A 17 -6.08 0.00 -6.46
CA GLU A 17 -7.55 -0.09 -6.49
C GLU A 17 -8.02 -1.55 -6.28
N ALA A 18 -7.34 -2.51 -6.91
CA ALA A 18 -7.64 -3.93 -6.76
C ALA A 18 -7.47 -4.45 -5.34
N ILE A 19 -6.43 -3.99 -4.61
CA ILE A 19 -6.24 -4.33 -3.19
C ILE A 19 -7.44 -3.86 -2.37
N GLY A 20 -7.89 -2.62 -2.58
CA GLY A 20 -9.07 -2.07 -1.89
C GLY A 20 -10.33 -2.89 -2.15
N HIS A 21 -10.62 -3.21 -3.41
CA HIS A 21 -11.76 -4.03 -3.79
C HIS A 21 -11.67 -5.47 -3.26
N ALA A 22 -10.50 -6.09 -3.32
CA ALA A 22 -10.27 -7.43 -2.79
C ALA A 22 -10.46 -7.47 -1.26
N ALA A 23 -10.00 -6.45 -0.54
CA ALA A 23 -10.20 -6.31 0.89
C ALA A 23 -11.68 -6.10 1.26
N GLU A 24 -12.41 -5.25 0.53
CA GLU A 24 -13.86 -5.08 0.75
C GLU A 24 -14.63 -6.38 0.51
N LEU A 25 -14.30 -7.09 -0.57
CA LEU A 25 -14.88 -8.38 -0.90
C LEU A 25 -14.56 -9.42 0.18
N ALA A 26 -13.29 -9.56 0.57
CA ALA A 26 -12.87 -10.51 1.60
C ALA A 26 -13.57 -10.25 2.93
N ARG A 27 -13.67 -8.98 3.34
CA ARG A 27 -14.41 -8.58 4.54
C ARG A 27 -15.87 -9.00 4.47
N SER A 28 -16.54 -8.77 3.33
CA SER A 28 -17.95 -9.15 3.15
C SER A 28 -18.19 -10.67 3.19
N LEU A 29 -17.18 -11.46 2.79
CA LEU A 29 -17.25 -12.91 2.72
C LEU A 29 -16.73 -13.62 3.99
N GLY A 30 -16.08 -12.88 4.91
CA GLY A 30 -15.32 -13.46 6.00
C GLY A 30 -14.12 -14.29 5.51
N ALA A 31 -13.52 -13.87 4.40
CA ALA A 31 -12.40 -14.53 3.76
C ALA A 31 -11.05 -13.98 4.25
N ARG A 32 -9.97 -14.71 3.95
CA ARG A 32 -8.59 -14.24 4.12
C ARG A 32 -7.95 -13.93 2.78
N ILE A 33 -6.94 -13.05 2.79
CA ILE A 33 -6.18 -12.68 1.59
C ILE A 33 -4.74 -13.16 1.73
N THR A 34 -4.17 -13.63 0.62
CA THR A 34 -2.74 -13.76 0.46
C THR A 34 -2.25 -12.87 -0.66
N PHE A 35 -1.26 -12.04 -0.35
CA PHE A 35 -0.56 -11.18 -1.30
C PHE A 35 0.74 -11.83 -1.76
N PHE A 36 1.15 -11.59 -2.99
CA PHE A 36 2.47 -11.95 -3.48
C PHE A 36 2.92 -10.97 -4.56
N CYS A 37 4.23 -10.81 -4.73
CA CYS A 37 4.78 -9.98 -5.81
C CYS A 37 5.38 -10.90 -6.89
N PRO A 38 4.81 -10.98 -8.11
CA PRO A 38 5.34 -11.85 -9.17
C PRO A 38 6.79 -11.54 -9.56
N GLN A 39 7.18 -10.27 -9.44
CA GLN A 39 8.49 -9.77 -9.88
C GLN A 39 9.62 -10.03 -8.86
N ALA A 40 9.29 -10.44 -7.63
CA ALA A 40 10.27 -10.65 -6.57
C ALA A 40 11.15 -11.90 -6.77
N GLY A 41 10.79 -12.81 -7.69
CA GLY A 41 11.51 -14.06 -7.95
C GLY A 41 12.36 -14.10 -9.21
N ALA A 42 12.40 -13.03 -10.01
CA ALA A 42 13.01 -13.05 -11.34
C ALA A 42 14.49 -12.63 -11.38
N ASN A 43 14.97 -11.86 -10.41
CA ASN A 43 16.37 -11.46 -10.25
C ASN A 43 16.68 -11.20 -8.77
N ASP A 44 17.87 -11.61 -8.32
CA ASP A 44 18.37 -11.41 -6.94
C ASP A 44 18.82 -9.94 -6.71
N ASP A 45 18.03 -8.98 -7.20
CA ASP A 45 18.29 -7.55 -7.03
C ASP A 45 17.70 -7.09 -5.70
N ALA A 46 18.59 -6.75 -4.76
CA ALA A 46 18.22 -6.24 -3.44
C ALA A 46 17.30 -5.00 -3.52
N ALA A 47 17.37 -4.20 -4.60
CA ALA A 47 16.46 -3.07 -4.82
C ALA A 47 15.03 -3.55 -5.14
N GLN A 48 14.90 -4.55 -6.01
CA GLN A 48 13.60 -5.15 -6.33
C GLN A 48 12.98 -5.84 -5.11
N HIS A 49 13.82 -6.50 -4.28
CA HIS A 49 13.35 -7.13 -3.05
C HIS A 49 12.79 -6.12 -2.03
N ARG A 50 13.49 -4.99 -1.82
CA ARG A 50 13.00 -3.92 -0.93
C ARG A 50 11.72 -3.28 -1.45
N GLN A 51 11.64 -3.02 -2.74
CA GLN A 51 10.44 -2.51 -3.38
C GLN A 51 9.26 -3.49 -3.26
N ALA A 52 9.49 -4.79 -3.45
CA ALA A 52 8.47 -5.80 -3.22
C ALA A 52 8.01 -5.81 -1.75
N ALA A 53 8.95 -5.71 -0.81
CA ALA A 53 8.63 -5.66 0.61
C ALA A 53 7.78 -4.43 0.99
N SER A 54 8.08 -3.24 0.44
CA SER A 54 7.29 -2.03 0.70
C SER A 54 5.87 -2.12 0.12
N LEU A 55 5.72 -2.68 -1.09
CA LEU A 55 4.41 -2.93 -1.70
C LEU A 55 3.59 -3.95 -0.90
N LEU A 56 4.22 -5.05 -0.46
CA LEU A 56 3.57 -6.09 0.32
C LEU A 56 3.17 -5.59 1.72
N ALA A 57 4.02 -4.81 2.38
CA ALA A 57 3.72 -4.19 3.67
C ALA A 57 2.51 -3.25 3.58
N ARG A 58 2.41 -2.45 2.52
CA ARG A 58 1.24 -1.59 2.25
C ARG A 58 -0.02 -2.41 1.99
N ALA A 59 0.06 -3.47 1.19
CA ALA A 59 -1.08 -4.35 0.90
C ALA A 59 -1.60 -5.05 2.16
N GLU A 60 -0.70 -5.55 3.02
CA GLU A 60 -1.07 -6.12 4.31
C GLU A 60 -1.72 -5.08 5.22
N ALA A 61 -1.15 -3.88 5.31
CA ALA A 61 -1.74 -2.80 6.10
C ALA A 61 -3.15 -2.43 5.60
N ALA A 62 -3.35 -2.36 4.27
CA ALA A 62 -4.65 -2.12 3.65
C ALA A 62 -5.69 -3.17 4.06
N ALA A 63 -5.35 -4.46 4.02
CA ALA A 63 -6.23 -5.54 4.44
C ALA A 63 -6.49 -5.55 5.95
N ARG A 64 -5.43 -5.38 6.77
CA ARG A 64 -5.54 -5.31 8.23
C ARG A 64 -6.45 -4.18 8.68
N ALA A 65 -6.35 -3.02 8.04
CA ALA A 65 -7.18 -1.86 8.34
C ALA A 65 -8.67 -2.10 8.07
N GLN A 66 -8.99 -2.98 7.12
CA GLN A 66 -10.36 -3.47 6.89
C GLN A 66 -10.77 -4.63 7.81
N GLY A 67 -9.90 -5.08 8.71
CA GLY A 67 -10.14 -6.25 9.58
C GLY A 67 -10.03 -7.58 8.84
N VAL A 68 -9.38 -7.62 7.68
CA VAL A 68 -9.21 -8.83 6.87
C VAL A 68 -7.91 -9.53 7.24
N PRO A 69 -7.93 -10.83 7.58
CA PRO A 69 -6.72 -11.61 7.78
C PRO A 69 -5.90 -11.66 6.49
N ALA A 70 -4.65 -11.19 6.56
CA ALA A 70 -3.75 -11.12 5.42
C ALA A 70 -2.43 -11.86 5.71
N SER A 71 -1.87 -12.46 4.67
CA SER A 71 -0.51 -13.00 4.68
C SER A 71 0.22 -12.68 3.37
N VAL A 72 1.54 -12.68 3.42
CA VAL A 72 2.40 -12.44 2.26
C VAL A 72 3.16 -13.71 1.86
N LEU A 73 3.34 -13.88 0.56
CA LEU A 73 4.21 -14.90 -0.03
C LEU A 73 5.35 -14.27 -0.81
N ALA A 74 6.55 -14.79 -0.57
CA ALA A 74 7.76 -14.39 -1.29
C ALA A 74 7.71 -14.79 -2.78
N ALA A 75 7.14 -15.96 -3.10
CA ALA A 75 6.93 -16.41 -4.47
C ALA A 75 5.77 -17.43 -4.54
N LEU A 76 5.06 -17.49 -5.68
CA LEU A 76 4.29 -18.68 -6.01
C LEU A 76 5.27 -19.77 -6.44
N GLY A 77 5.36 -20.83 -5.64
CA GLY A 77 6.22 -21.96 -5.96
C GLY A 77 5.81 -22.57 -7.30
N GLY A 78 6.76 -22.59 -8.25
CA GLY A 78 6.76 -23.58 -9.31
C GLY A 78 6.96 -24.96 -8.68
N ALA A 79 6.29 -25.97 -9.22
CA ALA A 79 6.60 -27.35 -8.89
C ALA A 79 8.05 -27.66 -9.31
N THR A 80 9.00 -27.50 -8.39
CA THR A 80 10.31 -28.13 -8.50
C THR A 80 10.42 -29.17 -7.40
N SER A 81 10.71 -30.38 -7.87
CA SER A 81 10.78 -31.65 -7.17
C SER A 81 11.39 -31.59 -5.76
N GLU A 82 10.83 -32.47 -4.92
CA GLU A 82 11.39 -33.03 -3.69
C GLU A 82 11.35 -32.19 -2.40
N GLY A 83 10.59 -32.72 -1.42
CA GLY A 83 11.04 -32.69 -0.03
C GLY A 83 10.49 -31.60 0.88
N GLY A 84 9.19 -31.30 0.83
CA GLY A 84 8.53 -30.54 1.88
C GLY A 84 7.04 -30.47 1.60
N GLY A 85 6.20 -30.90 2.55
CA GLY A 85 4.75 -30.97 2.39
C GLY A 85 4.15 -29.60 2.06
N GLN A 86 4.07 -29.30 0.76
CA GLN A 86 3.37 -28.15 0.21
C GLN A 86 1.88 -28.42 0.44
N ALA A 87 1.33 -27.93 1.56
CA ALA A 87 -0.11 -27.85 1.70
C ALA A 87 -0.64 -27.20 0.43
N ALA A 88 -1.40 -27.94 -0.37
CA ALA A 88 -2.00 -27.44 -1.60
C ALA A 88 -2.70 -26.13 -1.23
N ARG A 89 -2.16 -25.00 -1.69
CA ARG A 89 -2.71 -23.69 -1.38
C ARG A 89 -4.03 -23.59 -2.13
N GLU A 90 -5.10 -23.90 -1.43
CA GLU A 90 -6.46 -23.92 -1.96
C GLU A 90 -6.99 -22.47 -2.03
N TYR A 91 -6.39 -21.68 -2.92
CA TYR A 91 -6.99 -20.41 -3.33
C TYR A 91 -8.23 -20.73 -4.13
N ASP A 92 -9.35 -20.12 -3.77
CA ASP A 92 -10.62 -20.31 -4.46
C ASP A 92 -11.05 -19.08 -5.26
N LEU A 93 -10.29 -17.98 -5.17
CA LEU A 93 -10.44 -16.79 -6.02
C LEU A 93 -9.10 -16.08 -6.20
N VAL A 94 -8.79 -15.66 -7.44
CA VAL A 94 -7.71 -14.70 -7.73
C VAL A 94 -8.32 -13.35 -8.05
N CYS A 95 -7.95 -12.29 -7.31
CA CYS A 95 -8.37 -10.93 -7.63
C CYS A 95 -7.21 -10.17 -8.27
N ILE A 96 -7.37 -9.74 -9.51
CA ILE A 96 -6.32 -9.03 -10.26
C ILE A 96 -6.72 -7.59 -10.58
N ALA A 97 -5.71 -6.74 -10.74
CA ALA A 97 -5.88 -5.41 -11.29
C ALA A 97 -6.42 -5.45 -12.72
N HIS A 98 -7.12 -4.39 -13.12
CA HIS A 98 -7.46 -4.18 -14.52
C HIS A 98 -6.17 -4.09 -15.36
N GLY A 99 -6.01 -4.98 -16.34
CA GLY A 99 -4.80 -5.10 -17.16
C GLY A 99 -3.63 -5.85 -16.48
N GLY A 100 -3.82 -6.37 -15.27
CA GLY A 100 -2.82 -7.17 -14.56
C GLY A 100 -2.66 -8.58 -15.11
N ALA A 101 -1.51 -9.19 -14.87
CA ALA A 101 -1.26 -10.56 -15.33
C ALA A 101 -2.01 -11.59 -14.47
N VAL A 102 -2.61 -12.60 -15.13
CA VAL A 102 -3.22 -13.74 -14.44
C VAL A 102 -2.10 -14.68 -13.97
N PRO A 103 -1.97 -14.95 -12.66
CA PRO A 103 -1.00 -15.93 -12.19
C PRO A 103 -1.37 -17.34 -12.63
N PRO A 104 -0.39 -18.24 -12.85
CA PRO A 104 -0.61 -19.59 -13.34
C PRO A 104 -1.16 -20.52 -12.24
N VAL A 105 -2.39 -20.25 -11.76
CA VAL A 105 -3.08 -21.06 -10.75
C VAL A 105 -4.24 -21.79 -11.44
N PRO A 106 -4.04 -23.05 -11.88
CA PRO A 106 -5.04 -23.76 -12.68
C PRO A 106 -6.32 -24.05 -11.88
N GLY A 107 -7.47 -23.88 -12.52
CA GLY A 107 -8.78 -24.23 -11.95
C GLY A 107 -9.36 -23.22 -10.94
N VAL A 108 -8.72 -22.05 -10.75
CA VAL A 108 -9.21 -21.01 -9.83
C VAL A 108 -9.91 -19.90 -10.60
N ALA A 109 -11.05 -19.44 -10.09
CA ALA A 109 -11.78 -18.31 -10.67
C ALA A 109 -10.94 -17.02 -10.59
N VAL A 110 -11.06 -16.17 -11.60
CA VAL A 110 -10.36 -14.88 -11.65
C VAL A 110 -11.38 -13.75 -11.66
N LEU A 111 -11.26 -12.84 -10.70
CA LEU A 111 -11.98 -11.58 -10.62
C LEU A 111 -11.06 -10.45 -11.07
N VAL A 112 -11.46 -9.74 -12.13
CA VAL A 112 -10.81 -8.49 -12.53
C VAL A 112 -11.45 -7.35 -11.74
N CYS A 113 -10.67 -6.74 -10.84
CA CYS A 113 -11.16 -5.63 -10.04
C CYS A 113 -11.40 -4.39 -10.92
N PRO A 114 -12.50 -3.66 -10.68
CA PRO A 114 -12.80 -2.46 -11.44
C PRO A 114 -11.80 -1.34 -11.14
N ARG A 115 -11.74 -0.40 -12.08
CA ARG A 115 -10.98 0.85 -11.98
C ARG A 115 -11.95 2.01 -12.10
N ASP A 116 -11.79 3.06 -11.31
CA ASP A 116 -12.61 4.27 -11.51
C ASP A 116 -12.18 5.00 -12.80
N ALA A 117 -13.09 5.08 -13.77
CA ALA A 117 -12.84 5.66 -15.07
C ALA A 117 -13.15 7.16 -15.15
N ARG A 118 -13.67 7.77 -14.08
CA ARG A 118 -13.99 9.21 -14.07
C ARG A 118 -12.68 10.02 -14.14
N PRO A 119 -12.54 10.97 -15.08
CA PRO A 119 -11.26 11.65 -15.31
C PRO A 119 -10.71 12.38 -14.08
N MET A 120 -11.55 13.08 -13.32
CA MET A 120 -11.11 13.81 -12.13
C MET A 120 -10.71 12.88 -10.99
N VAL A 121 -11.41 11.75 -10.84
CA VAL A 121 -11.06 10.71 -9.88
C VAL A 121 -9.70 10.11 -10.26
N ALA A 122 -9.54 9.68 -11.52
CA ALA A 122 -8.28 9.13 -12.01
C ALA A 122 -7.11 10.11 -11.84
N LYS A 123 -7.32 11.40 -12.10
CA LYS A 123 -6.29 12.44 -11.90
C LYS A 123 -5.91 12.60 -10.42
N ALA A 124 -6.89 12.75 -9.53
CA ALA A 124 -6.65 12.93 -8.10
C ALA A 124 -5.97 11.69 -7.48
N LEU A 125 -6.42 10.48 -7.82
CA LEU A 125 -5.78 9.26 -7.33
C LEU A 125 -4.38 9.09 -7.92
N GLY A 126 -4.17 9.36 -9.21
CA GLY A 126 -2.85 9.28 -9.83
C GLY A 126 -1.83 10.12 -9.08
N ALA A 127 -2.16 11.38 -8.78
CA ALA A 127 -1.29 12.28 -8.03
C ALA A 127 -1.00 11.79 -6.60
N LEU A 128 -2.03 11.34 -5.87
CA LEU A 128 -1.84 10.76 -4.54
C LEU A 128 -0.92 9.53 -4.56
N LEU A 129 -1.13 8.62 -5.51
CA LEU A 129 -0.36 7.40 -5.64
C LEU A 129 1.06 7.65 -6.14
N ASP A 130 1.28 8.70 -6.94
CA ASP A 130 2.61 9.21 -7.30
C ASP A 130 3.36 9.73 -6.07
N VAL A 131 2.69 10.44 -5.15
CA VAL A 131 3.27 10.84 -3.86
C VAL A 131 3.64 9.62 -3.02
N HIS A 132 2.75 8.62 -2.93
CA HIS A 132 3.05 7.38 -2.19
C HIS A 132 4.23 6.60 -2.82
N ARG A 133 4.32 6.54 -4.15
CA ARG A 133 5.46 5.94 -4.87
C ARG A 133 6.75 6.68 -4.58
N THR A 134 6.75 8.00 -4.74
CA THR A 134 7.92 8.86 -4.50
C THR A 134 8.41 8.73 -3.06
N ARG A 135 7.48 8.70 -2.10
CA ARG A 135 7.82 8.50 -0.68
C ARG A 135 8.39 7.12 -0.40
N SER A 136 7.84 6.07 -1.02
CA SER A 136 8.37 4.70 -0.89
C SER A 136 9.79 4.61 -1.46
N ASP A 137 10.03 5.21 -2.63
CA ASP A 137 11.36 5.26 -3.26
C ASP A 137 12.37 6.04 -2.41
N ALA A 138 11.93 7.14 -1.78
CA ALA A 138 12.78 7.91 -0.87
C ALA A 138 13.18 7.10 0.39
N TYR A 139 12.26 6.31 0.95
CA TYR A 139 12.58 5.39 2.05
C TYR A 139 13.53 4.28 1.60
N ASP A 140 13.30 3.70 0.43
CA ASP A 140 14.18 2.65 -0.12
C ASP A 140 15.60 3.18 -0.39
N ASP A 141 15.73 4.41 -0.89
CA ASP A 141 17.02 5.09 -1.10
C ASP A 141 17.73 5.38 0.23
N ALA A 142 17.00 5.87 1.23
CA ALA A 142 17.52 6.14 2.56
C ALA A 142 17.99 4.87 3.28
N LEU A 143 17.20 3.78 3.20
CA LEU A 143 17.52 2.49 3.83
C LEU A 143 18.67 1.74 3.14
N ARG A 144 18.91 2.02 1.85
CA ARG A 144 20.07 1.48 1.12
C ARG A 144 21.36 2.20 1.48
N THR A 145 21.27 3.46 1.88
CA THR A 145 22.44 4.30 2.14
C THR A 145 22.92 4.09 3.57
N ALA A 146 24.16 3.60 3.74
CA ALA A 146 24.72 3.32 5.07
C ALA A 146 24.75 4.54 6.01
N ARG A 147 24.79 5.74 5.43
CA ARG A 147 24.69 7.02 6.15
C ARG A 147 23.85 7.99 5.33
N PRO A 148 22.52 8.01 5.50
CA PRO A 148 21.66 8.97 4.78
C PRO A 148 22.02 10.39 5.20
N ASP A 149 22.07 11.31 4.23
CA ASP A 149 22.37 12.71 4.48
C ASP A 149 21.13 13.49 4.98
N ALA A 150 21.37 14.69 5.51
CA ALA A 150 20.29 15.56 6.00
C ALA A 150 19.25 15.86 4.91
N ARG A 151 19.68 16.04 3.65
CA ARG A 151 18.80 16.30 2.52
C ARG A 151 17.85 15.13 2.24
N THR A 152 18.31 13.90 2.37
CA THR A 152 17.47 12.71 2.23
C THR A 152 16.41 12.63 3.32
N ILE A 153 16.76 12.97 4.56
CA ILE A 153 15.77 13.04 5.64
C ILE A 153 14.80 14.20 5.47
N GLU A 154 15.24 15.35 4.94
CA GLU A 154 14.34 16.46 4.62
C GLU A 154 13.31 16.07 3.56
N ARG A 155 13.71 15.35 2.50
CA ARG A 155 12.77 14.80 1.50
C ARG A 155 11.70 13.92 2.15
N LEU A 156 12.08 13.07 3.12
CA LEU A 156 11.13 12.23 3.86
C LEU A 156 10.16 13.04 4.75
N ARG A 157 10.53 14.28 5.12
CA ARG A 157 9.72 15.18 5.95
C ARG A 157 8.82 16.10 5.14
N GLU A 158 8.90 16.06 3.81
CA GLU A 158 8.04 16.86 2.94
C GLU A 158 6.55 16.66 3.25
N ALA A 159 5.79 17.74 3.08
CA ALA A 159 4.38 17.80 3.43
C ALA A 159 3.53 16.87 2.55
N ARG A 160 2.50 16.27 3.16
CA ARG A 160 1.61 15.28 2.55
C ARG A 160 0.31 15.95 2.12
N GLY A 161 0.40 16.86 1.17
CA GLY A 161 -0.71 17.76 0.79
C GLY A 161 -1.93 17.01 0.26
N GLU A 162 -1.71 16.03 -0.62
CA GLU A 162 -2.72 15.22 -1.30
C GLU A 162 -3.47 14.33 -0.29
N GLU A 163 -2.73 13.70 0.62
CA GLU A 163 -3.31 12.90 1.71
C GLU A 163 -4.17 13.77 2.65
N HIS A 164 -3.66 14.95 3.00
CA HIS A 164 -4.38 15.88 3.88
C HIS A 164 -5.64 16.40 3.21
N ALA A 165 -5.57 16.81 1.94
CA ALA A 165 -6.73 17.28 1.17
C ALA A 165 -7.80 16.18 1.06
N LEU A 166 -7.40 14.94 0.77
CA LEU A 166 -8.31 13.80 0.71
C LEU A 166 -8.99 13.53 2.06
N THR A 167 -8.23 13.49 3.15
CA THR A 167 -8.80 13.22 4.47
C THR A 167 -9.73 14.33 4.95
N MET A 168 -9.40 15.60 4.67
CA MET A 168 -10.28 16.73 4.97
C MET A 168 -11.59 16.69 4.18
N ALA A 169 -11.52 16.47 2.87
CA ALA A 169 -12.72 16.33 2.04
C ALA A 169 -13.62 15.19 2.55
N LEU A 170 -13.04 14.08 3.01
CA LEU A 170 -13.83 12.96 3.52
C LEU A 170 -14.51 13.28 4.86
N ARG A 171 -13.83 13.99 5.79
CA ARG A 171 -14.42 14.44 7.06
C ARG A 171 -15.63 15.34 6.85
N GLU A 172 -15.59 16.20 5.83
CA GLU A 172 -16.71 17.09 5.50
C GLU A 172 -17.94 16.31 5.01
N ARG A 173 -17.75 15.11 4.45
CA ARG A 173 -18.84 14.27 3.90
C ARG A 173 -19.36 13.23 4.88
N THR A 174 -18.54 12.72 5.79
CA THR A 174 -18.96 11.66 6.73
C THR A 174 -18.12 11.62 8.00
N SER A 175 -18.78 11.35 9.13
CA SER A 175 -18.13 11.03 10.41
C SER A 175 -17.84 9.53 10.58
N SER A 176 -18.32 8.68 9.67
CA SER A 176 -18.18 7.22 9.80
C SER A 176 -16.73 6.71 9.76
N LEU A 177 -15.81 7.55 9.28
CA LEU A 177 -14.37 7.25 9.23
C LEU A 177 -13.55 8.07 10.24
N ASP A 178 -14.14 8.86 11.13
CA ASP A 178 -13.37 9.76 12.01
C ASP A 178 -12.29 9.04 12.81
N ALA A 179 -12.60 7.87 13.38
CA ALA A 179 -11.62 7.06 14.11
C ALA A 179 -10.45 6.60 13.23
N GLU A 180 -10.70 6.27 11.96
CA GLU A 180 -9.66 5.87 11.02
C GLU A 180 -8.79 7.07 10.61
N LEU A 181 -9.41 8.22 10.37
CA LEU A 181 -8.72 9.46 9.99
C LEU A 181 -7.90 10.04 11.17
N ASP A 182 -8.37 9.87 12.41
CA ASP A 182 -7.63 10.22 13.62
C ASP A 182 -6.41 9.32 13.80
N GLU A 183 -6.54 8.02 13.54
CA GLU A 183 -5.42 7.08 13.58
C GLU A 183 -4.37 7.42 12.49
N LEU A 184 -4.79 7.79 11.27
CA LEU A 184 -3.87 8.27 10.25
C LEU A 184 -3.10 9.51 10.69
N THR A 185 -3.77 10.45 11.37
CA THR A 185 -3.14 11.65 11.95
C THR A 185 -2.13 11.25 13.02
N ARG A 186 -2.45 10.26 13.87
CA ARG A 186 -1.54 9.74 14.89
C ARG A 186 -0.31 9.07 14.28
N LEU A 187 -0.48 8.25 13.25
CA LEU A 187 0.63 7.61 12.53
C LEU A 187 1.53 8.66 11.86
N ALA A 188 0.91 9.67 11.25
CA ALA A 188 1.60 10.77 10.60
C ALA A 188 2.46 11.61 11.58
N GLY A 189 1.98 11.81 12.81
CA GLY A 189 2.72 12.46 13.90
C GLY A 189 3.88 11.61 14.41
N ARG A 190 3.64 10.31 14.66
CA ARG A 190 4.70 9.38 15.11
C ARG A 190 5.85 9.27 14.10
N GLU A 191 5.51 9.21 12.81
CA GLU A 191 6.49 9.22 11.72
C GLU A 191 7.32 10.51 11.76
N ALA A 192 6.68 11.68 11.89
CA ALA A 192 7.36 12.97 11.94
C ALA A 192 8.31 13.11 13.15
N ASP A 193 7.86 12.71 14.34
CA ASP A 193 8.68 12.71 15.57
C ASP A 193 9.87 11.76 15.46
N MET A 194 9.71 10.65 14.75
CA MET A 194 10.78 9.68 14.53
C MET A 194 11.79 10.17 13.50
N LEU A 195 11.34 10.78 12.40
CA LEU A 195 12.22 11.44 11.43
C LEU A 195 12.99 12.61 12.04
N ALA A 196 12.39 13.37 12.97
CA ALA A 196 13.09 14.41 13.71
C ALA A 196 14.22 13.84 14.59
N ARG A 197 14.00 12.67 15.21
CA ARG A 197 15.04 11.94 15.95
C ARG A 197 16.14 11.42 15.03
N VAL A 198 15.80 10.85 13.88
CA VAL A 198 16.78 10.42 12.86
C VAL A 198 17.65 11.59 12.42
N ALA A 199 17.06 12.75 12.13
CA ALA A 199 17.81 13.95 11.75
C ALA A 199 18.81 14.37 12.84
N LYS A 200 18.39 14.35 14.11
CA LYS A 200 19.27 14.67 15.24
C LYS A 200 20.42 13.67 15.40
N SER A 201 20.14 12.37 15.28
CA SER A 201 21.17 11.34 15.37
C SER A 201 22.19 11.44 14.23
N ILE A 202 21.76 11.77 13.00
CA ILE A 202 22.70 12.04 11.88
C ILE A 202 23.61 13.23 12.19
N MET A 203 23.09 14.31 12.77
CA MET A 203 23.92 15.46 13.18
C MET A 203 24.96 15.10 14.25
N ASN A 204 24.69 14.06 15.04
CA ASN A 204 25.57 13.57 16.11
C ASN A 204 26.47 12.39 15.67
N ASP A 205 26.44 11.99 14.41
CA ASP A 205 27.12 10.78 13.87
C ASP A 205 26.71 9.46 14.60
N GLU A 206 25.45 9.39 15.03
CA GLU A 206 24.86 8.20 15.67
C GLU A 206 24.18 7.27 14.64
N PRO A 207 24.14 5.94 14.87
CA PRO A 207 23.49 5.00 13.96
C PRO A 207 21.96 5.19 13.95
N VAL A 208 21.36 5.17 12.75
CA VAL A 208 19.92 5.45 12.55
C VAL A 208 19.11 4.33 11.93
N ASP A 209 19.73 3.25 11.48
CA ASP A 209 19.11 2.21 10.63
C ASP A 209 17.81 1.65 11.22
N HIS A 210 17.82 1.28 12.50
CA HIS A 210 16.63 0.72 13.17
C HIS A 210 15.50 1.75 13.26
N THR A 211 15.82 2.99 13.61
CA THR A 211 14.86 4.08 13.73
C THR A 211 14.29 4.47 12.35
N LEU A 212 15.13 4.49 11.32
CA LEU A 212 14.72 4.76 9.95
C LEU A 212 13.82 3.65 9.39
N HIS A 213 14.14 2.39 9.71
CA HIS A 213 13.28 1.26 9.35
C HIS A 213 11.91 1.35 10.04
N ALA A 214 11.87 1.73 11.32
CA ALA A 214 10.62 1.99 12.01
C ALA A 214 9.82 3.16 11.40
N CYS A 215 10.48 4.25 10.96
CA CYS A 215 9.82 5.31 10.18
C CYS A 215 9.14 4.77 8.92
N ALA A 216 9.86 3.95 8.15
CA ALA A 216 9.35 3.35 6.92
C ALA A 216 8.12 2.47 7.19
N GLN A 217 8.14 1.67 8.27
CA GLN A 217 6.99 0.85 8.68
C GLN A 217 5.75 1.71 9.01
N PHE A 218 5.90 2.82 9.74
CA PHE A 218 4.79 3.75 9.99
C PHE A 218 4.27 4.38 8.70
N ALA A 219 5.16 4.73 7.77
CA ALA A 219 4.79 5.28 6.47
C ALA A 219 3.99 4.28 5.64
N TRP A 220 4.47 3.03 5.52
CA TRP A 220 3.80 1.96 4.77
C TRP A 220 2.47 1.56 5.40
N GLU A 221 2.39 1.48 6.72
CA GLU A 221 1.12 1.23 7.43
C GLU A 221 0.09 2.32 7.13
N ARG A 222 0.51 3.59 7.19
CA ARG A 222 -0.36 4.74 6.92
C ARG A 222 -0.81 4.80 5.45
N MET A 223 0.11 4.64 4.50
CA MET A 223 -0.22 4.59 3.06
C MET A 223 -1.15 3.42 2.75
N GLY A 224 -0.88 2.23 3.29
CA GLY A 224 -1.74 1.07 3.14
C GLY A 224 -3.15 1.29 3.70
N ARG A 225 -3.29 1.94 4.87
CA ARG A 225 -4.59 2.34 5.43
C ARG A 225 -5.35 3.33 4.55
N ILE A 226 -4.66 4.32 3.97
CA ILE A 226 -5.26 5.25 3.00
C ILE A 226 -5.77 4.47 1.79
N GLU A 227 -4.94 3.57 1.25
CA GLU A 227 -5.24 2.80 0.05
C GLU A 227 -6.37 1.78 0.25
N GLY A 228 -6.39 1.13 1.41
CA GLY A 228 -7.32 0.07 1.76
C GLY A 228 -8.63 0.55 2.35
N VAL A 229 -8.68 1.71 3.01
CA VAL A 229 -9.88 2.17 3.74
C VAL A 229 -10.35 3.53 3.26
N VAL A 230 -9.45 4.52 3.20
CA VAL A 230 -9.82 5.89 2.86
C VAL A 230 -10.20 6.01 1.39
N LEU A 231 -9.45 5.42 0.46
CA LEU A 231 -9.75 5.50 -0.97
C LEU A 231 -11.08 4.83 -1.34
N PRO A 232 -11.40 3.60 -0.88
CA PRO A 232 -12.73 3.02 -1.11
C PRO A 232 -13.85 3.87 -0.51
N ALA A 233 -13.68 4.39 0.71
CA ALA A 233 -14.65 5.28 1.32
C ALA A 233 -14.82 6.60 0.56
N ALA A 234 -13.72 7.20 0.11
CA ALA A 234 -13.74 8.42 -0.68
C ALA A 234 -14.53 8.22 -1.97
N ARG A 235 -14.35 7.10 -2.68
CA ARG A 235 -15.16 6.80 -3.88
C ARG A 235 -16.66 6.71 -3.58
N ARG A 236 -17.03 6.29 -2.37
CA ARG A 236 -18.42 6.15 -1.94
C ARG A 236 -19.06 7.46 -1.49
N TYR A 237 -18.30 8.31 -0.79
CA TYR A 237 -18.83 9.49 -0.10
C TYR A 237 -18.53 10.81 -0.79
N LEU A 238 -17.41 10.92 -1.51
CA LEU A 238 -17.05 12.13 -2.22
C LEU A 238 -17.87 12.26 -3.51
N ARG A 239 -18.26 13.51 -3.80
CA ARG A 239 -18.99 13.91 -5.00
C ARG A 239 -18.01 14.37 -6.08
N ASP A 240 -18.52 14.54 -7.30
CA ASP A 240 -17.69 14.96 -8.43
C ASP A 240 -17.07 16.35 -8.21
N GLU A 241 -17.70 17.24 -7.44
CA GLU A 241 -17.11 18.53 -7.08
C GLU A 241 -15.89 18.38 -6.15
N ASP A 242 -15.96 17.44 -5.20
CA ASP A 242 -14.84 17.16 -4.28
C ASP A 242 -13.66 16.58 -5.07
N TRP A 243 -13.94 15.64 -5.97
CA TRP A 243 -12.91 15.05 -6.84
C TRP A 243 -12.29 16.07 -7.78
N SER A 244 -13.08 17.00 -8.30
CA SER A 244 -12.57 18.09 -9.15
C SER A 244 -11.63 18.99 -8.35
N ALA A 245 -12.01 19.40 -7.13
CA ALA A 245 -11.17 20.20 -6.25
C ALA A 245 -9.86 19.47 -5.86
N LEU A 246 -9.92 18.17 -5.57
CA LEU A 246 -8.71 17.36 -5.32
C LEU A 246 -7.81 17.29 -6.55
N ALA A 247 -8.39 17.12 -7.73
CA ALA A 247 -7.67 17.02 -8.99
C ALA A 247 -7.06 18.36 -9.45
N GLU A 248 -7.65 19.49 -9.09
CA GLU A 248 -7.10 20.84 -9.35
C GLU A 248 -5.92 21.16 -8.42
N ASN A 249 -5.96 20.68 -7.17
CA ASN A 249 -4.91 20.88 -6.20
C ASN A 249 -3.74 19.88 -6.32
N ALA A 250 -3.92 18.80 -7.08
CA ALA A 250 -2.88 17.85 -7.44
C ALA A 250 -1.78 18.54 -8.26
N ARG A 251 -0.56 18.57 -7.73
CA ARG A 251 0.61 19.22 -8.35
C ARG A 251 1.37 18.28 -9.27
#